data_AF-J9BV58-F1
#
_entry.id   AF-J9BV58-F1
#
_cell.length_a   1.000
_cell.length_b   1.000
_cell.length_c   1.000
_cell.angle_alpha   90.00
_cell.angle_beta   90.00
_cell.angle_gamma   90.00
#
_symmetry.space_group_name_H-M   'P 1'
#
loop_
_entity.id
_entity.type
_entity.pdbx_description
1 polymer ?
#
loop_
_entity_poly.entity_id
_entity_poly.type
_entity_poly.pdbx_seq_one_letter_code
_entity_poly.pdbx_strand_id
1 'polypeptide(L)'
;YLFGSFEPDCNPFSYLKGSVRATRFGGHNYSNSQRFIERKIRKLQNRKKWNIWHYYTLGKMTHYLADAFTFPHNTHYTDTMLAHHQYETDLRTYLAEYLENRSLRRKAFRADVADDLKELHDFYMQSVADQGMDVQYILEAVALLMAGCRPKWN
;
A
#
# COMPACT_ATOMS: atom_id res chain seq x y z
N TYR A 1 9.70 -9.75 5.94
CA TYR A 1 9.18 -8.39 5.67
C TYR A 1 9.62 -7.94 4.29
N LEU A 2 10.91 -7.64 4.08
CA LEU A 2 11.45 -7.14 2.79
C LEU A 2 11.05 -7.98 1.57
N PHE A 3 11.13 -9.31 1.66
CA PHE A 3 10.68 -10.16 0.57
C PHE A 3 9.19 -9.97 0.22
N GLY A 4 8.35 -9.71 1.22
CA GLY A 4 6.93 -9.44 0.99
C GLY A 4 6.65 -8.07 0.38
N SER A 5 7.49 -7.05 0.64
CA SER A 5 7.32 -5.73 0.03
C SER A 5 7.81 -5.65 -1.42
N PHE A 6 8.56 -6.66 -1.87
CA PHE A 6 9.15 -6.71 -3.21
C PHE A 6 8.53 -7.80 -4.10
N GLU A 7 8.12 -8.94 -3.56
CA GLU A 7 7.57 -10.05 -4.36
C GLU A 7 6.42 -9.67 -5.31
N PRO A 8 5.49 -8.75 -4.97
CA PRO A 8 4.46 -8.32 -5.90
C PRO A 8 4.99 -7.73 -7.22
N ASP A 9 6.14 -7.04 -7.21
CA ASP A 9 6.79 -6.51 -8.42
C ASP A 9 7.26 -7.62 -9.37
N CYS A 10 7.69 -8.76 -8.82
CA CYS A 10 8.18 -9.90 -9.61
C CYS A 10 7.06 -10.85 -10.05
N ASN A 11 5.88 -10.77 -9.43
CA ASN A 11 4.78 -11.68 -9.66
C ASN A 11 3.43 -10.93 -9.72
N PRO A 12 3.05 -10.40 -10.89
CA PRO A 12 1.79 -9.67 -11.06
C PRO A 12 0.55 -10.54 -10.82
N PHE A 13 0.69 -11.87 -10.75
CA PHE A 13 -0.41 -12.78 -10.39
C PHE A 13 -0.76 -12.75 -8.89
N SER A 14 0.02 -12.05 -8.05
CA SER A 14 -0.28 -11.91 -6.61
C SER A 14 -1.62 -11.19 -6.33
N TYR A 15 -2.08 -10.34 -7.27
CA TYR A 15 -3.36 -9.62 -7.23
C TYR A 15 -4.58 -10.49 -7.60
N LEU A 16 -4.38 -11.60 -8.32
CA LEU A 16 -5.48 -12.46 -8.79
C LEU A 16 -6.18 -13.23 -7.66
N LYS A 17 -5.67 -13.16 -6.43
CA LYS A 17 -6.31 -13.80 -5.26
C LYS A 17 -7.61 -13.11 -4.81
N GLY A 18 -8.03 -12.03 -5.47
CA GLY A 18 -9.27 -11.29 -5.19
C GLY A 18 -10.34 -11.30 -6.30
N SER A 19 -10.03 -11.72 -7.53
CA SER A 19 -11.00 -11.64 -8.64
C SER A 19 -10.65 -12.59 -9.78
N VAL A 20 -11.50 -13.61 -10.00
CA VAL A 20 -11.48 -14.46 -11.21
C VAL A 20 -12.04 -13.71 -12.44
N ARG A 21 -12.44 -12.43 -12.28
CA ARG A 21 -13.08 -11.61 -13.34
C ARG A 21 -12.35 -10.30 -13.65
N ALA A 22 -11.18 -10.04 -13.08
CA ALA A 22 -10.43 -8.82 -13.37
C ALA A 22 -9.80 -8.95 -14.76
N THR A 23 -10.39 -8.22 -15.72
CA THR A 23 -9.83 -7.98 -17.04
C THR A 23 -8.36 -7.56 -16.92
N ARG A 24 -7.51 -8.31 -17.63
CA ARG A 24 -6.08 -8.09 -17.83
C ARG A 24 -5.80 -6.58 -17.97
N PHE A 25 -4.98 -6.06 -17.05
CA PHE A 25 -4.28 -4.77 -17.12
C PHE A 25 -5.07 -3.47 -16.92
N GLY A 26 -6.38 -3.52 -16.70
CA GLY A 26 -7.19 -2.35 -16.24
C GLY A 26 -7.74 -2.49 -14.82
N GLY A 27 -7.33 -3.54 -14.09
CA GLY A 27 -7.97 -4.01 -12.87
C GLY A 27 -7.21 -3.76 -11.56
N HIS A 28 -6.11 -3.02 -11.58
CA HIS A 28 -5.27 -2.75 -10.40
C HIS A 28 -5.81 -1.61 -9.53
N ASN A 29 -7.07 -1.22 -9.72
CA ASN A 29 -7.64 -0.19 -8.87
C ASN A 29 -7.67 -0.64 -7.41
N TYR A 30 -7.44 0.29 -6.49
CA TYR A 30 -7.56 0.03 -5.07
C TYR A 30 -8.90 -0.60 -4.69
N SER A 31 -10.02 -0.18 -5.29
CA SER A 31 -11.35 -0.73 -4.96
C SER A 31 -11.46 -2.26 -5.14
N ASN A 32 -10.70 -2.86 -6.07
CA ASN A 32 -10.67 -4.30 -6.30
C ASN A 32 -9.83 -5.03 -5.23
N SER A 33 -8.76 -4.41 -4.75
CA SER A 33 -7.83 -4.99 -3.76
C SER A 33 -8.17 -4.61 -2.31
N GLN A 34 -9.01 -3.59 -2.10
CA GLN A 34 -9.36 -3.01 -0.80
C GLN A 34 -9.85 -4.07 0.19
N ARG A 35 -10.88 -4.85 -0.16
CA ARG A 35 -11.41 -5.91 0.72
C ARG A 35 -10.36 -6.95 1.09
N PHE A 36 -9.43 -7.22 0.17
CA PHE A 36 -8.34 -8.16 0.43
C PHE A 36 -7.33 -7.56 1.43
N ILE A 37 -6.93 -6.30 1.23
CA ILE A 37 -6.01 -5.55 2.10
C ILE A 37 -6.59 -5.45 3.50
N GLU A 38 -7.81 -4.93 3.66
CA GLU A 38 -8.49 -4.75 4.95
C GLU A 38 -8.56 -6.06 5.73
N ARG A 39 -8.98 -7.14 5.08
CA ARG A 39 -9.07 -8.47 5.71
C ARG A 39 -7.71 -8.97 6.19
N LYS A 40 -6.63 -8.70 5.45
CA LYS A 40 -5.27 -9.11 5.85
C LYS A 40 -4.75 -8.25 7.00
N ILE A 41 -5.02 -6.96 7.01
CA ILE A 41 -4.69 -6.04 8.11
C ILE A 41 -5.41 -6.48 9.40
N ARG A 42 -6.75 -6.66 9.36
CA ARG A 42 -7.52 -7.12 10.53
C ARG A 42 -7.00 -8.46 11.06
N LYS A 43 -6.58 -9.38 10.17
CA LYS A 43 -5.94 -10.64 10.57
C LYS A 43 -4.59 -10.43 11.25
N LEU A 44 -3.76 -9.48 10.82
CA LEU A 44 -2.49 -9.16 11.47
C LEU A 44 -2.70 -8.53 12.85
N GLN A 45 -3.64 -7.60 12.98
CA GLN A 45 -3.95 -6.92 14.25
C GLN A 45 -4.43 -7.89 15.35
N ASN A 46 -5.20 -8.91 14.98
CA ASN A 46 -5.74 -9.89 15.92
C ASN A 46 -4.73 -10.97 16.37
N ARG A 47 -3.48 -10.92 15.89
CA ARG A 47 -2.45 -11.93 16.23
C ARG A 47 -1.63 -11.49 17.44
N LYS A 48 -1.58 -12.37 18.44
CA LYS A 48 -0.72 -12.20 19.62
C LYS A 48 0.76 -12.47 19.32
N LYS A 49 1.06 -13.53 18.55
CA LYS A 49 2.42 -13.92 18.16
C LYS A 49 2.53 -14.04 16.65
N TRP A 50 3.67 -13.61 16.10
CA TRP A 50 3.93 -13.64 14.66
C TRP A 50 4.94 -14.74 14.32
N ASN A 51 4.72 -15.37 13.17
CA ASN A 51 5.70 -16.23 12.50
C ASN A 51 6.15 -15.56 11.19
N ILE A 52 7.09 -16.18 10.46
CA ILE A 52 7.68 -15.65 9.23
C ILE A 52 6.61 -15.18 8.20
N TRP A 53 5.49 -15.90 8.09
CA TRP A 53 4.41 -15.58 7.14
C TRP A 53 3.66 -14.30 7.49
N HIS A 54 3.59 -13.94 8.77
CA HIS A 54 2.98 -12.68 9.20
C HIS A 54 3.86 -11.50 8.82
N TYR A 55 5.18 -11.61 8.97
CA TYR A 55 6.11 -10.58 8.49
C TYR A 55 6.13 -10.47 6.96
N TYR A 56 6.00 -11.58 6.24
CA TYR A 56 5.84 -11.56 4.79
C TYR A 56 4.50 -10.91 4.39
N THR A 57 3.40 -11.23 5.09
CA THR A 57 2.09 -10.61 4.85
C THR A 57 2.12 -9.11 5.13
N LEU A 58 2.77 -8.67 6.22
CA LEU A 58 2.95 -7.26 6.52
C LEU A 58 3.69 -6.55 5.37
N GLY A 59 4.79 -7.13 4.89
CA GLY A 59 5.53 -6.57 3.74
C GLY A 59 4.64 -6.41 2.51
N LYS A 60 3.80 -7.40 2.21
CA LYS A 60 2.84 -7.30 1.10
C LYS A 60 1.79 -6.22 1.31
N MET A 61 1.34 -5.99 2.54
CA MET A 61 0.39 -4.91 2.82
C MET A 61 1.05 -3.55 2.63
N THR A 62 2.33 -3.39 3.00
CA THR A 62 3.09 -2.17 2.69
C THR A 62 3.10 -1.90 1.19
N HIS A 63 3.38 -2.92 0.37
CA HIS A 63 3.38 -2.78 -1.09
C HIS A 63 1.99 -2.41 -1.64
N TYR A 64 0.95 -3.15 -1.27
CA TYR A 64 -0.40 -2.87 -1.78
C TYR A 64 -0.97 -1.51 -1.31
N LEU A 65 -0.53 -1.01 -0.15
CA LEU A 65 -0.85 0.35 0.25
C LEU A 65 -0.06 1.37 -0.59
N ALA A 66 1.21 1.13 -0.89
CA ALA A 66 1.96 2.00 -1.78
C ALA A 66 1.26 2.15 -3.15
N ASP A 67 0.82 1.04 -3.74
CA ASP A 67 0.05 1.06 -5.00
C ASP A 67 -1.26 1.84 -4.85
N ALA A 68 -2.02 1.60 -3.77
CA ALA A 68 -3.31 2.27 -3.54
C ALA A 68 -3.20 3.80 -3.58
N PHE A 69 -2.08 4.33 -3.10
CA PHE A 69 -1.76 5.75 -3.01
C PHE A 69 -0.77 6.21 -4.11
N THR A 70 -0.73 5.49 -5.24
CA THR A 70 0.04 5.87 -6.43
C THR A 70 -0.92 6.13 -7.58
N PHE A 71 -0.84 7.31 -8.19
CA PHE A 71 -1.87 7.82 -9.10
C PHE A 71 -2.22 6.84 -10.24
N PRO A 72 -1.24 6.25 -10.97
CA PRO A 72 -1.52 5.29 -12.02
C PRO A 72 -2.33 4.04 -11.64
N HIS A 73 -2.38 3.67 -10.36
CA HIS A 73 -3.10 2.49 -9.89
C HIS A 73 -4.56 2.80 -9.50
N ASN A 74 -5.12 3.94 -9.92
CA ASN A 74 -6.49 4.34 -9.57
C ASN A 74 -7.38 4.55 -10.80
N THR A 75 -8.70 4.55 -10.60
CA THR A 75 -9.71 4.48 -11.68
C THR A 75 -9.68 5.62 -12.69
N HIS A 76 -9.03 6.73 -12.37
CA HIS A 76 -8.97 7.91 -13.23
C HIS A 76 -7.74 7.93 -14.15
N TYR A 77 -6.85 6.95 -14.05
CA TYR A 77 -5.68 6.87 -14.90
C TYR A 77 -6.04 6.35 -16.31
N THR A 78 -5.82 7.18 -17.33
CA THR A 78 -6.19 6.89 -18.72
C THR A 78 -4.98 6.76 -19.66
N ASP A 79 -3.77 6.93 -19.13
CA ASP A 79 -2.55 6.97 -19.93
C ASP A 79 -1.99 5.57 -20.23
N THR A 80 -0.95 5.52 -21.07
CA THR A 80 -0.33 4.27 -21.53
C THR A 80 0.45 3.54 -20.43
N MET A 81 0.69 2.24 -20.65
CA MET A 81 1.59 1.45 -19.77
C MET A 81 3.02 2.00 -19.71
N LEU A 82 3.49 2.63 -20.79
CA LEU A 82 4.81 3.27 -20.80
C LEU A 82 4.84 4.48 -19.86
N ALA A 83 3.81 5.32 -19.90
CA ALA A 83 3.65 6.45 -18.99
C ALA A 83 3.53 5.97 -17.54
N HIS A 84 2.86 4.84 -17.30
CA HIS A 84 2.71 4.26 -15.96
C HIS A 84 4.08 3.85 -15.39
N HIS A 85 4.85 3.09 -16.17
CA HIS A 85 6.19 2.67 -15.75
C HIS A 85 7.15 3.86 -15.52
N GLN A 86 7.07 4.88 -16.39
CA GLN A 86 7.86 6.11 -16.20
C GLN A 86 7.48 6.80 -14.89
N TYR A 87 6.18 6.97 -14.62
CA TYR A 87 5.70 7.58 -13.39
C TYR A 87 6.18 6.83 -12.14
N GLU A 88 6.13 5.50 -12.14
CA GLU A 88 6.63 4.70 -11.01
C GLU A 88 8.15 4.86 -10.81
N THR A 89 8.90 4.98 -11.90
CA THR A 89 10.36 5.21 -11.85
C THR A 89 10.67 6.56 -11.22
N ASP A 90 9.96 7.60 -11.65
CA ASP A 90 10.14 8.96 -11.13
C ASP A 90 9.68 9.06 -9.67
N LEU A 91 8.55 8.43 -9.31
CA LEU A 91 8.05 8.37 -7.94
C LEU A 91 9.03 7.65 -6.99
N ARG A 92 9.69 6.57 -7.45
CA ARG A 92 10.72 5.87 -6.66
C ARG A 92 11.92 6.76 -6.38
N THR A 93 12.40 7.51 -7.38
CA THR A 93 13.48 8.49 -7.21
C THR A 93 13.07 9.58 -6.24
N TYR A 94 11.89 10.18 -6.43
CA TYR A 94 11.37 11.23 -5.57
C TYR A 94 11.19 10.76 -4.12
N LEU A 95 10.66 9.55 -3.90
CA LEU A 95 10.53 8.96 -2.56
C LEU A 95 11.89 8.77 -1.88
N ALA A 96 12.90 8.31 -2.61
CA ALA A 96 14.25 8.13 -2.05
C ALA A 96 14.84 9.48 -1.60
N GLU A 97 14.78 10.51 -2.44
CA GLU A 97 15.22 11.87 -2.12
C GLU A 97 14.43 12.47 -0.94
N TYR A 98 13.11 12.27 -0.92
CA TYR A 98 12.23 12.74 0.15
C TYR A 98 12.61 12.15 1.50
N LEU A 99 13.08 10.89 1.53
CA LEU A 99 13.46 10.18 2.74
C LEU A 99 14.89 10.48 3.21
N GLU A 100 15.80 10.87 2.31
CA GLU A 100 17.23 11.06 2.61
C GLU A 100 17.49 12.00 3.80
N ASN A 101 16.64 13.02 3.97
CA ASN A 101 16.79 14.04 5.01
C ASN A 101 15.65 14.05 6.05
N ARG A 102 14.86 12.98 6.13
CA ARG A 102 13.69 12.93 7.02
C ARG A 102 13.78 11.83 8.07
N SER A 103 13.48 12.21 9.32
CA SER A 103 13.18 11.24 10.37
C SER A 103 11.69 10.91 10.34
N LEU A 104 11.35 9.64 10.04
CA LEU A 104 9.98 9.17 10.11
C LEU A 104 9.59 8.96 11.57
N ARG A 105 8.61 9.73 12.06
CA ARG A 105 8.08 9.57 13.41
C ARG A 105 7.11 8.39 13.44
N ARG A 106 7.33 7.49 14.41
CA ARG A 106 6.41 6.39 14.65
C ARG A 106 5.10 6.93 15.22
N LYS A 107 3.97 6.62 14.57
CA LYS A 107 2.64 6.94 15.08
C LYS A 107 2.33 6.17 16.36
N ALA A 108 1.48 6.75 17.20
CA ALA A 108 0.88 6.07 18.33
C ALA A 108 0.09 4.83 17.87
N PHE A 109 -0.17 3.88 18.76
CA PHE A 109 -0.96 2.69 18.42
C PHE A 109 -2.35 3.08 17.90
N ARG A 110 -2.84 2.35 16.89
CA ARG A 110 -4.16 2.54 16.26
C ARG A 110 -4.91 1.21 16.20
N ALA A 111 -6.15 1.19 16.68
CA ALA A 111 -7.00 0.00 16.63
C ALA A 111 -7.74 -0.11 15.28
N ASP A 112 -8.21 1.00 14.74
CA ASP A 112 -9.14 1.03 13.60
C ASP A 112 -8.44 1.29 12.25
N VAL A 113 -7.23 0.76 12.08
CA VAL A 113 -6.36 1.01 10.91
C VAL A 113 -7.04 0.76 9.57
N ALA A 114 -7.88 -0.27 9.45
CA ALA A 114 -8.55 -0.57 8.20
C ALA A 114 -9.55 0.54 7.79
N ASP A 115 -10.25 1.11 8.78
CA ASP A 115 -11.23 2.17 8.55
C ASP A 115 -10.51 3.52 8.33
N ASP A 116 -9.45 3.82 9.11
CA ASP A 116 -8.57 4.97 8.91
C ASP A 116 -7.94 4.98 7.49
N LEU A 117 -7.51 3.82 6.98
CA LEU A 117 -6.91 3.69 5.65
C LEU A 117 -7.91 3.92 4.53
N LYS A 118 -9.17 3.51 4.73
CA LYS A 118 -10.24 3.74 3.76
C LYS A 118 -10.54 5.24 3.66
N GLU A 119 -10.72 5.90 4.80
CA GLU A 119 -10.96 7.35 4.84
C GLU A 119 -9.79 8.13 4.24
N LEU A 120 -8.55 7.71 4.55
CA LEU A 120 -7.35 8.28 3.94
C LEU A 120 -7.35 8.14 2.41
N HIS A 121 -7.79 7.00 1.88
CA HIS A 121 -7.91 6.78 0.44
C HIS A 121 -9.01 7.63 -0.19
N ASP A 122 -10.15 7.79 0.48
CA ASP A 122 -11.23 8.67 0.02
C ASP A 122 -10.75 10.14 -0.10
N PHE A 123 -9.89 10.61 0.82
CA PHE A 123 -9.25 11.93 0.71
C PHE A 123 -8.21 12.00 -0.41
N TYR A 124 -7.38 10.96 -0.55
CA TYR A 124 -6.40 10.87 -1.63
C TYR A 124 -7.06 10.99 -3.02
N MET A 125 -8.19 10.30 -3.23
CA MET A 125 -8.95 10.35 -4.48
C MET A 125 -9.54 11.74 -4.81
N GLN A 126 -9.63 12.63 -3.82
CA GLN A 126 -10.07 14.03 -4.00
C GLN A 126 -8.89 15.01 -4.12
N SER A 127 -7.66 14.54 -3.92
CA SER A 127 -6.45 15.36 -3.93
C SER A 127 -5.88 15.53 -5.34
N VAL A 128 -4.88 16.41 -5.47
CA VAL A 128 -4.16 16.61 -6.74
C VAL A 128 -3.31 15.38 -7.03
N ALA A 129 -3.37 14.91 -8.28
CA ALA A 129 -2.54 13.83 -8.79
C ALA A 129 -1.12 14.33 -9.07
N ASP A 130 -0.24 14.23 -8.07
CA ASP A 130 1.19 14.52 -8.20
C ASP A 130 2.03 13.62 -7.28
N GLN A 131 3.32 13.49 -7.61
CA GLN A 131 4.25 12.60 -6.91
C GLN A 131 4.50 13.01 -5.46
N GLY A 132 4.46 14.31 -5.16
CA GLY A 132 4.62 14.82 -3.81
C GLY A 132 3.44 14.42 -2.93
N MET A 133 2.22 14.47 -3.49
CA MET A 133 1.01 14.01 -2.83
C MET A 133 1.02 12.49 -2.63
N ASP A 134 1.35 11.72 -3.67
CA ASP A 134 1.47 10.27 -3.60
C ASP A 134 2.43 9.86 -2.47
N VAL A 135 3.65 10.41 -2.42
CA VAL A 135 4.63 10.09 -1.37
C VAL A 135 4.10 10.40 0.03
N GLN A 136 3.42 11.52 0.23
CA GLN A 136 2.87 11.87 1.54
C GLN A 136 1.81 10.86 2.00
N TYR A 137 0.89 10.49 1.10
CA TYR A 137 -0.16 9.54 1.41
C TYR A 137 0.36 8.10 1.56
N ILE A 138 1.33 7.67 0.73
CA ILE A 138 2.03 6.39 0.87
C ILE A 138 2.66 6.28 2.26
N LEU A 139 3.40 7.31 2.68
CA LEU A 139 4.07 7.32 3.99
C LEU A 139 3.07 7.33 5.15
N GLU A 140 1.98 8.09 5.03
CA GLU A 140 0.91 8.14 6.02
C GLU A 140 0.22 6.76 6.17
N ALA A 141 -0.14 6.13 5.05
CA ALA A 141 -0.76 4.82 5.02
C ALA A 141 0.13 3.72 5.61
N VAL A 142 1.41 3.71 5.23
CA VAL A 142 2.39 2.77 5.80
C VAL A 142 2.59 3.04 7.30
N ALA A 143 2.62 4.30 7.73
CA ALA A 143 2.71 4.64 9.15
C ALA A 143 1.49 4.17 9.95
N LEU A 144 0.27 4.27 9.40
CA LEU A 144 -0.95 3.72 10.00
C LEU A 144 -0.90 2.19 10.08
N LEU A 145 -0.45 1.52 9.02
CA LEU A 145 -0.25 0.07 9.02
C LEU A 145 0.70 -0.36 10.15
N MET A 146 1.85 0.31 10.29
CA MET A 146 2.83 0.04 11.34
C MET A 146 2.35 0.45 12.75
N ALA A 147 1.38 1.36 12.82
CA ALA A 147 0.74 1.75 14.07
C ALA A 147 -0.15 0.65 14.64
N GLY A 148 -0.97 0.00 13.81
CA GLY A 148 -1.89 -1.05 14.28
C GLY A 148 -1.36 -2.48 14.18
N CYS A 149 -0.45 -2.77 13.24
CA CYS A 149 0.10 -4.12 13.06
C CYS A 149 1.45 -4.26 13.77
N ARG A 150 1.43 -4.54 15.07
CA ARG A 150 2.63 -4.76 15.88
C ARG A 150 2.60 -6.14 16.53
N PRO A 151 3.71 -6.91 16.51
CA PRO A 151 3.82 -8.09 17.35
C PRO A 151 3.73 -7.65 18.82
N LYS A 152 2.88 -8.33 19.60
CA LYS A 152 2.86 -8.14 21.05
C LYS A 152 4.02 -8.94 21.63
N TRP A 153 4.98 -8.24 22.20
CA TRP A 153 5.99 -8.86 23.05
C TRP A 153 5.29 -9.13 24.39
N ASN A 154 5.14 -10.41 24.73
CA ASN A 154 4.77 -10.83 26.08
C ASN A 154 6.05 -10.96 26.90
#